data_AF-A0A929PIQ9-F1
#
_entry.id   AF-A0A929PIQ9-F1
#
_cell.length_a   1.000
_cell.length_b   1.000
_cell.length_c   1.000
_cell.angle_alpha   90.00
_cell.angle_beta   90.00
_cell.angle_gamma   90.00
#
_symmetry.space_group_name_H-M   'P 1'
#
loop_
_entity.id
_entity.type
_entity.pdbx_description
1 polymer ?
#
loop_
_entity_poly.entity_id
_entity_poly.type
_entity_poly.pdbx_seq_one_letter_code
_entity_poly.pdbx_strand_id
1 'polypeptide(L)'
;EELIKEYPDIVKKLVKVTERATQFINSHPEKASEIVAGGLQVAGKKIFPVKAINAASKLVITPTPILKSLTVRLVNTTDINPEEIQKAIDTCVELEYIKESFKAEDFIELKFAP
;
A
#
# COMPACT_ATOMS: atom_id res chain seq x y z
N GLU A 1 -13.85 11.24 5.47
CA GLU A 1 -15.01 10.35 5.71
C GLU A 1 -16.14 10.46 4.68
N GLU A 2 -16.23 11.53 3.90
CA GLU A 2 -17.32 11.78 2.92
C GLU A 2 -17.58 10.58 1.99
N LEU A 3 -16.55 10.02 1.34
CA LEU A 3 -16.72 8.85 0.47
C LEU A 3 -17.32 7.62 1.20
N ILE A 4 -16.91 7.39 2.45
CA ILE A 4 -17.39 6.28 3.28
C ILE A 4 -18.86 6.48 3.67
N LYS A 5 -19.23 7.71 4.02
CA LYS A 5 -20.58 8.04 4.50
C LYS A 5 -21.58 8.17 3.35
N GLU A 6 -21.19 8.85 2.28
CA GLU A 6 -22.08 9.20 1.17
C GLU A 6 -22.16 8.10 0.10
N TYR A 7 -21.08 7.33 -0.09
CA TYR A 7 -21.00 6.34 -1.17
C TYR A 7 -20.50 4.97 -0.67
N PRO A 8 -21.15 4.36 0.34
CA PRO A 8 -20.71 3.09 0.93
C PRO A 8 -20.64 1.94 -0.08
N ASP A 9 -21.50 1.94 -1.11
CA ASP A 9 -21.48 0.91 -2.15
C ASP A 9 -20.29 1.06 -3.10
N ILE A 10 -19.80 2.28 -3.33
CA ILE A 10 -18.56 2.51 -4.09
C ILE A 10 -17.38 2.01 -3.26
N VAL A 11 -17.35 2.31 -1.95
CA VAL A 11 -16.30 1.82 -1.05
C VAL A 11 -16.25 0.29 -1.03
N LYS A 12 -17.40 -0.40 -0.88
CA LYS A 12 -17.46 -1.86 -0.96
C LYS A 12 -16.89 -2.42 -2.25
N LYS A 13 -17.20 -1.79 -3.40
CA LYS A 13 -16.67 -2.22 -4.71
C LYS A 13 -15.16 -2.02 -4.78
N LEU A 14 -14.64 -0.91 -4.26
CA LEU A 14 -13.20 -0.65 -4.20
C LEU A 14 -12.48 -1.68 -3.34
N VAL A 15 -12.97 -1.97 -2.12
CA VAL A 15 -12.37 -2.99 -1.26
C VAL A 15 -12.37 -4.36 -1.94
N LYS A 16 -13.48 -4.75 -2.57
CA LYS A 16 -13.58 -6.03 -3.29
C LYS A 16 -12.61 -6.13 -4.48
N VAL A 17 -12.39 -5.04 -5.20
CA VAL A 17 -11.40 -5.01 -6.30
C VAL A 17 -9.98 -5.14 -5.74
N THR A 18 -9.68 -4.45 -4.63
CA THR A 18 -8.38 -4.56 -3.95
C THR A 18 -8.13 -5.98 -3.44
N GLU A 19 -9.12 -6.61 -2.80
CA GLU A 19 -9.04 -8.00 -2.35
C GLU A 19 -8.69 -8.95 -3.51
N ARG A 20 -9.40 -8.84 -4.63
CA ARG A 20 -9.13 -9.63 -5.84
C ARG A 20 -7.76 -9.36 -6.44
N ALA A 21 -7.29 -8.12 -6.39
CA ALA A 21 -5.94 -7.76 -6.86
C ALA A 21 -4.86 -8.37 -5.96
N THR A 22 -5.06 -8.38 -4.63
CA THR A 22 -4.17 -9.04 -3.68
C THR A 22 -4.15 -10.56 -3.89
N GLN A 23 -5.32 -11.18 -4.11
CA GLN A 23 -5.41 -12.59 -4.48
C GLN A 23 -4.69 -12.87 -5.80
N PHE A 24 -4.80 -11.99 -6.79
CA PHE A 24 -4.07 -12.09 -8.06
C PHE A 24 -2.55 -12.03 -7.85
N ILE A 25 -2.06 -11.11 -7.01
CA ILE A 25 -0.64 -11.02 -6.65
C ILE A 25 -0.13 -12.36 -6.08
N ASN A 26 -0.88 -12.94 -5.15
CA ASN A 26 -0.48 -14.18 -4.49
C ASN A 26 -0.57 -15.41 -5.42
N SER A 27 -1.55 -15.45 -6.33
CA SER A 27 -1.77 -16.59 -7.24
C SER A 27 -0.96 -16.52 -8.54
N HIS A 28 -0.52 -15.32 -8.94
CA HIS A 28 0.22 -15.08 -10.20
C HIS A 28 1.40 -14.10 -9.98
N PRO A 29 2.34 -14.41 -9.07
CA PRO A 29 3.36 -13.45 -8.62
C PRO A 29 4.31 -13.01 -9.73
N GLU A 30 4.64 -13.86 -10.70
CA GLU A 30 5.46 -13.50 -11.85
C GLU A 30 4.76 -12.41 -12.67
N LYS A 31 3.48 -12.62 -13.02
CA LYS A 31 2.73 -11.66 -13.81
C LYS A 31 2.45 -10.38 -13.04
N ALA A 32 2.15 -10.49 -11.76
CA ALA A 32 1.99 -9.35 -10.87
C ALA A 32 3.27 -8.51 -10.79
N SER A 33 4.44 -9.15 -10.74
CA SER A 33 5.73 -8.45 -10.68
C SER A 33 6.00 -7.59 -11.93
N GLU A 34 5.61 -8.07 -13.12
CA GLU A 34 5.71 -7.30 -14.37
C GLU A 34 4.82 -6.04 -14.32
N ILE A 35 3.56 -6.21 -13.90
CA ILE A 35 2.58 -5.12 -13.82
C ILE A 35 3.03 -4.07 -12.81
N VAL A 36 3.44 -4.50 -11.61
CA VAL A 36 3.89 -3.60 -10.53
C VAL A 36 5.19 -2.88 -10.92
N ALA A 37 6.15 -3.57 -11.56
CA ALA A 37 7.36 -2.95 -12.06
C ALA A 37 7.04 -1.84 -13.07
N GLY A 38 6.12 -2.11 -14.02
CA GLY A 38 5.65 -1.10 -14.97
C GLY A 38 4.98 0.10 -14.30
N GLY A 39 4.10 -0.15 -13.32
CA GLY A 39 3.42 0.90 -12.55
C GLY A 39 4.40 1.80 -11.78
N LEU A 40 5.35 1.20 -11.07
CA LEU A 40 6.38 1.94 -10.33
C LEU A 40 7.33 2.71 -11.26
N GLN A 41 7.66 2.15 -12.42
CA GLN A 41 8.52 2.82 -13.40
C GLN A 41 7.88 4.14 -13.90
N VAL A 42 6.56 4.15 -14.11
CA VAL A 42 5.81 5.35 -14.52
C VAL A 42 5.69 6.34 -13.37
N ALA A 43 5.36 5.87 -12.16
CA ALA A 43 5.22 6.71 -10.98
C ALA A 43 6.54 7.43 -10.65
N GLY A 44 7.66 6.69 -10.67
CA GLY A 44 8.99 7.26 -10.45
C GLY A 44 9.26 8.47 -11.35
N LYS A 45 9.01 8.35 -12.67
CA LYS A 45 9.21 9.45 -13.62
C LYS A 45 8.43 10.73 -13.29
N LYS A 46 7.29 10.63 -12.59
CA LYS A 46 6.43 11.77 -12.23
C LYS A 46 6.77 12.41 -10.89
N ILE A 47 7.36 11.66 -9.95
CA ILE A 47 7.55 12.08 -8.56
C ILE A 47 8.88 12.81 -8.35
N PHE A 48 9.90 12.55 -9.19
CA PHE A 48 11.22 13.14 -8.97
C PHE A 48 11.28 14.62 -9.38
N PRO A 49 11.86 15.50 -8.53
CA PRO A 49 12.08 16.90 -8.86
C PRO A 49 13.01 17.03 -10.07
N VAL A 50 12.85 18.11 -10.85
CA VAL A 50 13.53 18.32 -12.15
C VAL A 50 15.05 18.06 -12.11
N LYS A 51 15.70 18.45 -11.00
CA LYS A 51 17.14 18.26 -10.78
C LYS A 51 17.57 16.80 -10.64
N ALA A 52 16.67 15.91 -10.25
CA ALA A 52 16.91 14.48 -10.07
C ALA A 52 16.40 13.63 -11.26
N ILE A 53 15.69 14.23 -12.24
CA ILE A 53 15.08 13.51 -13.37
C ILE A 53 16.14 12.70 -14.15
N ASN A 54 17.35 13.22 -14.37
CA ASN A 54 18.41 12.53 -15.11
C ASN A 54 19.00 11.31 -14.38
N ALA A 55 18.95 11.30 -13.04
CA ALA A 55 19.36 10.14 -12.24
C ALA A 55 18.21 9.13 -12.14
N ALA A 56 16.99 9.62 -11.94
CA ALA A 56 15.79 8.81 -11.89
C ALA A 56 15.44 8.15 -13.23
N SER A 57 15.74 8.79 -14.36
CA SER A 57 15.52 8.22 -15.70
C SER A 57 16.44 7.04 -16.00
N LYS A 58 17.53 6.88 -15.23
CA LYS A 58 18.42 5.71 -15.28
C LYS A 58 17.96 4.59 -14.35
N LEU A 59 17.03 4.87 -13.43
CA LEU A 59 16.46 3.86 -12.55
C LEU A 59 15.49 3.00 -13.35
N VAL A 60 15.93 1.80 -13.72
CA VAL A 60 15.09 0.80 -14.37
C VAL A 60 14.54 -0.13 -13.29
N ILE A 61 13.23 -0.07 -13.08
CA ILE A 61 12.54 -0.99 -12.17
C ILE A 61 12.24 -2.26 -12.97
N THR A 62 12.95 -3.34 -12.66
CA THR A 62 12.78 -4.63 -13.33
C THR A 62 11.88 -5.56 -12.50
N PRO A 63 11.19 -6.51 -13.16
CA PRO A 63 10.29 -7.43 -12.46
C PRO A 63 10.97 -8.29 -11.39
N THR A 64 12.24 -8.68 -11.57
CA THR A 64 12.97 -9.57 -10.65
C THR A 64 13.04 -9.02 -9.21
N PRO A 65 13.42 -7.73 -9.03
CA PRO A 65 13.09 -6.85 -7.92
C PRO A 65 11.92 -7.21 -7.07
N ILE A 66 10.82 -7.04 -7.79
CA ILE A 66 9.45 -6.98 -7.33
C ILE A 66 8.97 -8.38 -7.04
N LEU A 67 9.28 -9.36 -7.89
CA LEU A 67 8.95 -10.76 -7.66
C LEU A 67 9.49 -11.25 -6.32
N LYS A 68 10.77 -10.96 -6.03
CA LYS A 68 11.38 -11.31 -4.74
C LYS A 68 10.68 -10.63 -3.57
N SER A 69 10.25 -9.37 -3.73
CA SER A 69 9.50 -8.67 -2.69
C SER A 69 8.13 -9.29 -2.46
N LEU A 70 7.35 -9.51 -3.53
CA LEU A 70 5.99 -10.05 -3.49
C LEU A 70 5.93 -11.48 -2.95
N THR A 71 6.99 -12.28 -3.10
CA THR A 71 6.98 -13.70 -2.71
C THR A 71 7.74 -14.03 -1.44
N VAL A 72 8.77 -13.23 -1.07
CA VAL A 72 9.67 -13.57 0.04
C VAL A 72 9.72 -12.51 1.14
N ARG A 73 9.52 -11.22 0.80
CA ARG A 73 9.76 -10.11 1.74
C ARG A 73 8.49 -9.48 2.28
N LEU A 74 7.38 -9.67 1.58
CA LEU A 74 6.09 -9.10 1.93
C LEU A 74 5.09 -10.21 2.14
N VAL A 75 4.20 -9.97 3.10
CA VAL A 75 2.93 -10.69 3.21
C VAL A 75 1.90 -9.82 2.50
N ASN A 76 1.48 -10.19 1.29
CA ASN A 76 0.44 -9.45 0.57
C ASN A 76 -0.92 -9.90 1.10
N THR A 77 -1.41 -9.18 2.12
CA THR A 77 -2.72 -9.41 2.72
C THR A 77 -3.55 -8.13 2.70
N THR A 78 -4.87 -8.31 2.73
CA THR A 78 -5.85 -7.26 3.01
C THR A 78 -6.32 -7.24 4.45
N ASP A 79 -5.82 -8.17 5.28
CA ASP A 79 -6.15 -8.24 6.70
C ASP A 79 -5.58 -7.01 7.43
N ILE A 80 -6.41 -6.41 8.26
CA ILE A 80 -6.07 -5.23 9.05
C ILE A 80 -5.99 -5.67 10.51
N ASN A 81 -4.83 -5.49 11.14
CA ASN A 81 -4.65 -5.74 12.57
C ASN A 81 -4.57 -4.40 13.33
N PRO A 82 -5.62 -3.99 14.06
CA PRO A 82 -5.62 -2.76 14.83
C PRO A 82 -4.52 -2.69 15.90
N GLU A 83 -4.10 -3.83 16.47
CA GLU A 83 -3.04 -3.86 17.48
C GLU A 83 -1.68 -3.49 16.88
N GLU A 84 -1.37 -3.98 15.68
CA GLU A 84 -0.13 -3.63 14.97
C GLU A 84 -0.14 -2.14 14.55
N ILE A 85 -1.30 -1.62 14.18
CA ILE A 85 -1.45 -0.18 13.89
C ILE A 85 -1.26 0.65 15.15
N GLN A 86 -1.82 0.23 16.29
CA GLN A 86 -1.62 0.92 17.57
C GLN A 86 -0.14 0.93 17.97
N LYS A 87 0.56 -0.21 17.85
CA LYS A 87 2.00 -0.28 18.10
C LYS A 87 2.79 0.69 17.23
N ALA A 88 2.42 0.83 15.95
CA ALA A 88 3.07 1.79 15.05
C ALA A 88 2.82 3.24 15.49
N ILE A 89 1.59 3.58 15.91
CA ILE A 89 1.26 4.90 16.46
C ILE A 89 2.09 5.17 17.71
N ASP A 90 2.13 4.23 18.65
CA ASP A 90 2.87 4.37 19.91
C ASP A 90 4.37 4.51 19.66
N THR A 91 4.92 3.76 18.69
CA THR A 91 6.31 3.91 18.25
C THR A 91 6.58 5.31 17.69
N CYS A 92 5.65 5.88 16.93
CA CYS A 92 5.81 7.25 16.42
C CYS A 92 5.77 8.31 17.53
N VAL A 93 5.05 8.06 18.63
CA VAL A 93 5.07 8.93 19.82
C VAL A 93 6.40 8.80 20.55
N GLU A 94 6.88 7.57 20.77
CA GLU A 94 8.17 7.32 21.43
C GLU A 94 9.33 7.98 20.68
N LEU A 95 9.27 7.96 19.35
CA LEU A 95 10.26 8.61 18.49
C LEU A 95 9.99 10.11 18.24
N GLU A 96 9.01 10.70 18.93
CA GLU A 96 8.62 12.11 18.85
C GLU A 96 8.21 12.58 17.43
N TYR A 97 7.86 11.66 16.52
CA TYR A 97 7.33 12.00 15.20
C TYR A 97 5.92 12.59 15.29
N ILE A 98 5.15 12.19 16.30
CA ILE A 98 3.85 12.76 16.65
C ILE A 98 3.82 13.11 18.14
N LYS A 99 3.05 14.14 18.48
CA LYS A 99 3.07 14.72 19.84
C LYS A 99 2.30 13.89 20.87
N GLU A 100 1.23 13.24 20.45
CA GLU A 100 0.33 12.49 21.32
C GLU A 100 -0.14 11.21 20.62
N SER A 101 -0.35 10.17 21.42
CA SER A 101 -0.96 8.93 20.91
C SER A 101 -2.45 9.15 20.68
N PHE A 102 -3.01 8.34 19.80
CA PHE A 102 -4.44 8.24 19.55
C PHE A 102 -4.78 6.78 19.30
N LYS A 103 -6.07 6.44 19.43
CA LYS A 103 -6.48 5.05 19.25
C LYS A 103 -6.61 4.70 17.78
N ALA A 104 -6.08 3.55 17.39
CA ALA A 104 -6.24 3.01 16.05
C ALA A 104 -7.72 2.81 15.67
N GLU A 105 -8.56 2.38 16.62
CA GLU A 105 -10.01 2.17 16.42
C GLU A 105 -10.77 3.45 16.04
N ASP A 106 -10.29 4.64 16.45
CA ASP A 106 -10.94 5.91 16.14
C ASP A 106 -10.72 6.31 14.66
N PHE A 107 -9.76 5.69 13.98
CA PHE A 107 -9.35 6.02 12.61
C PHE A 107 -9.70 4.93 11.58
N ILE A 108 -9.84 3.67 12.01
CA ILE A 108 -10.02 2.54 11.10
C ILE A 108 -11.50 2.16 10.97
N GLU A 109 -12.00 2.04 9.73
CA GLU A 109 -13.34 1.52 9.44
C GLU A 109 -13.32 0.10 8.90
N LEU A 110 -13.41 -0.89 9.80
CA LEU A 110 -13.35 -2.32 9.46
C LEU A 110 -14.65 -2.88 8.87
N LYS A 111 -15.76 -2.14 8.91
CA LYS A 111 -17.06 -2.61 8.39
C LYS A 111 -17.08 -2.94 6.89
N PHE A 112 -16.05 -2.52 6.15
CA PHE A 112 -15.88 -2.84 4.73
C PHE A 112 -14.72 -3.79 4.46
N ALA A 113 -13.97 -4.21 5.49
CA ALA A 113 -12.88 -5.16 5.32
C ALA A 113 -13.40 -6.48 4.70
N PRO A 114 -12.57 -7.18 3.90
CA PRO A 114 -12.95 -8.44 3.25
C PRO A 114 -13.44 -9.52 4.22
#